data_AF-A0AAU3GAJ8-F1
#
_entry.id   AF-A0AAU3GAJ8-F1
#
_cell.length_a   1.000
_cell.length_b   1.000
_cell.length_c   1.000
_cell.angle_alpha   90.00
_cell.angle_beta   90.00
_cell.angle_gamma   90.00
#
_symmetry.space_group_name_H-M   'P 1'
#
loop_
_entity.id
_entity.type
_entity.pdbx_description
1 polymer ?
#
loop_
_entity_poly.entity_id
_entity_poly.type
_entity_poly.pdbx_seq_one_letter_code
_entity_poly.pdbx_strand_id
1 'polypeptide(L)' 'MRLRAILSATVLAGGLLVAPVAAGTADAAACRVHQVSQHWECVTPGAFCSAAAHGKVGIAKVTGKRYRCKQSSPRWRWLR' A
#
# COMPACT_ATOMS: atom_id res chain seq x y z
N MET A 1 30.13 -20.07 -42.91
CA MET A 1 28.94 -19.50 -42.23
C MET A 1 29.00 -19.92 -40.76
N ARG A 2 29.22 -18.97 -39.84
CA ARG A 2 29.43 -19.24 -38.40
C ARG A 2 28.14 -18.96 -37.65
N LEU A 3 27.56 -19.95 -36.99
CA LEU A 3 26.43 -19.81 -36.06
C LEU A 3 26.65 -20.73 -34.86
N ARG A 4 26.93 -20.13 -33.70
CA ARG A 4 26.77 -20.68 -32.34
C ARG A 4 26.43 -19.47 -31.45
N ALA A 5 25.16 -19.14 -31.23
CA ALA A 5 24.21 -19.76 -30.30
C ALA A 5 24.47 -19.37 -28.82
N ILE A 6 23.55 -18.53 -28.31
CA ILE A 6 22.98 -18.47 -26.96
C ILE A 6 23.83 -17.74 -25.89
N LEU A 7 23.52 -16.46 -25.67
CA LEU A 7 23.87 -15.72 -24.45
C LEU A 7 22.73 -15.84 -23.42
N SER A 8 23.05 -16.42 -22.28
CA SER A 8 22.18 -16.61 -21.13
C SER A 8 22.05 -15.34 -20.28
N ALA A 9 20.78 -15.02 -19.99
CA ALA A 9 20.21 -14.42 -18.78
C ALA A 9 21.06 -13.54 -17.84
N THR A 10 20.50 -12.39 -17.45
CA THR A 10 20.34 -11.99 -16.04
C THR A 10 19.41 -10.78 -15.93
N VAL A 11 18.18 -11.01 -15.47
CA VAL A 11 17.26 -9.94 -15.05
C VAL A 11 17.60 -9.60 -13.60
N LEU A 12 18.30 -8.50 -13.37
CA LEU A 12 18.47 -7.93 -12.03
C LEU A 12 17.21 -7.14 -11.66
N ALA A 13 16.36 -7.74 -10.83
CA ALA A 13 15.26 -7.05 -10.18
C ALA A 13 15.82 -6.13 -9.07
N GLY A 14 15.94 -4.84 -9.36
CA GLY A 14 16.24 -3.82 -8.37
C GLY A 14 15.02 -3.54 -7.49
N GLY A 15 14.97 -4.18 -6.32
CA GLY A 15 13.98 -3.88 -5.28
C GLY A 15 14.32 -2.57 -4.57
N LEU A 16 13.62 -1.49 -4.93
CA LEU A 16 13.73 -0.19 -4.26
C LEU A 16 12.97 -0.24 -2.92
N LEU A 17 13.72 -0.25 -1.81
CA LEU A 17 13.21 -0.11 -0.45
C LEU A 17 12.67 1.31 -0.24
N VAL A 18 11.36 1.49 -0.34
CA VAL A 18 10.70 2.77 -0.01
C VAL A 18 10.19 2.70 1.44
N ALA A 19 10.85 3.47 2.30
CA ALA A 19 10.48 3.68 3.70
C ALA A 19 9.04 4.25 3.83
N PRO A 20 8.28 3.90 4.88
CA PRO A 20 6.92 4.39 5.04
C PRO A 20 6.93 5.84 5.50
N VAL A 21 6.53 6.75 4.61
CA VAL A 21 6.22 8.14 4.92
C VAL A 21 4.91 8.16 5.73
N ALA A 22 4.99 8.60 6.98
CA ALA A 22 3.84 8.83 7.83
C ALA A 22 3.20 10.17 7.42
N ALA A 23 2.04 10.11 6.76
CA ALA A 23 1.21 11.30 6.49
C ALA A 23 -0.11 11.16 7.26
N GLY A 24 -0.08 11.53 8.54
CA GLY A 24 -1.25 11.62 9.40
C GLY A 24 -1.75 13.07 9.47
N THR A 25 -3.02 13.29 9.15
CA THR A 25 -3.86 14.38 9.67
C THR A 25 -5.32 13.98 9.46
N ALA A 26 -5.89 13.31 10.46
CA ALA A 26 -7.34 13.20 10.64
C ALA A 26 -7.61 12.99 12.13
N ASP A 27 -7.65 14.10 12.86
CA ASP A 27 -8.10 14.19 14.23
C ASP A 27 -9.59 13.84 14.31
N ALA A 28 -9.87 12.56 14.53
CA ALA A 28 -11.18 12.06 14.95
C ALA A 28 -10.95 10.88 15.90
N ALA A 29 -11.02 11.16 17.21
CA ALA A 29 -11.02 10.20 18.31
C ALA A 29 -9.99 9.05 18.19
N ALA A 30 -8.70 9.41 18.26
CA ALA A 30 -7.52 8.59 18.57
C ALA A 30 -7.57 7.07 18.28
N CYS A 31 -8.10 6.63 17.14
CA CYS A 31 -7.85 5.28 16.66
C CYS A 31 -6.73 5.34 15.63
N ARG A 32 -5.55 4.87 16.02
CA ARG A 32 -4.42 4.76 15.10
C ARG A 32 -4.68 3.63 14.12
N VAL A 33 -4.39 3.88 12.85
CA VAL A 33 -4.39 2.84 11.82
C VAL A 33 -3.42 1.74 12.23
N HIS A 34 -3.93 0.52 12.38
CA HIS A 34 -3.12 -0.64 12.77
C HIS A 34 -3.57 -1.87 12.00
N GLN A 35 -2.66 -2.81 11.82
CA GLN A 35 -2.95 -4.06 11.15
C GLN A 35 -3.50 -5.07 12.17
N VAL A 36 -4.64 -5.67 11.84
CA VAL A 36 -5.27 -6.75 12.59
C VAL A 36 -5.33 -7.96 11.68
N SER A 37 -4.42 -8.91 11.89
CA SER A 37 -4.27 -10.11 11.05
C SER A 37 -4.11 -9.74 9.56
N GLN A 38 -5.14 -9.96 8.74
CA GLN A 38 -5.10 -9.73 7.29
C GLN A 38 -5.76 -8.42 6.83
N HIS A 39 -6.32 -7.62 7.74
CA HIS A 39 -6.94 -6.33 7.42
C HIS A 39 -6.40 -5.20 8.28
N TRP A 40 -6.59 -3.97 7.83
CA TRP A 40 -6.25 -2.77 8.59
C TRP A 40 -7.49 -2.25 9.31
N GLU A 41 -7.35 -1.84 10.57
CA GLU A 41 -8.44 -1.20 11.30
C GLU A 41 -8.19 0.29 11.46
N CYS A 42 -9.27 1.01 11.73
CA CYS A 42 -9.27 2.44 11.94
C CYS A 42 -8.75 3.26 10.75
N VAL A 43 -9.01 2.77 9.52
CA VAL A 43 -8.63 3.51 8.31
C VAL A 43 -9.51 4.72 8.11
N THR A 44 -8.90 5.82 7.66
CA THR A 44 -9.63 7.03 7.32
C THR A 44 -9.93 7.04 5.81
N PRO A 45 -11.20 7.14 5.39
CA PRO A 45 -11.55 7.23 3.97
C PRO A 45 -10.81 8.39 3.28
N GLY A 46 -10.21 8.14 2.12
CA GLY A 46 -9.47 9.13 1.33
C GLY A 46 -8.09 9.52 1.89
N ALA A 47 -7.75 9.10 3.11
CA ALA A 47 -6.43 9.33 3.69
C ALA A 47 -5.36 8.48 3.01
N PHE A 48 -4.10 8.89 3.17
CA PHE A 48 -2.96 8.12 2.70
C PHE A 48 -2.85 6.80 3.44
N CYS A 49 -2.46 5.76 2.71
CA CYS A 49 -2.13 4.47 3.28
C CYS A 49 -0.62 4.23 3.19
N SER A 50 -0.11 3.48 4.17
CA SER A 50 1.30 3.11 4.23
C SER A 50 1.64 2.09 3.13
N ALA A 51 2.94 1.96 2.82
CA ALA A 51 3.42 0.98 1.85
C ALA A 51 2.99 -0.45 2.17
N ALA A 52 3.00 -0.83 3.45
CA ALA A 52 2.54 -2.14 3.92
C ALA A 52 1.03 -2.38 3.69
N ALA A 53 0.26 -1.30 3.55
CA ALA A 53 -1.17 -1.36 3.26
C ALA A 53 -1.49 -1.39 1.77
N HIS A 54 -0.53 -1.18 0.87
CA HIS A 54 -0.78 -1.15 -0.59
C HIS A 54 -1.52 -2.42 -1.06
N GLY A 55 -2.68 -2.22 -1.70
CA GLY A 55 -3.55 -3.30 -2.19
C GLY A 55 -4.35 -4.03 -1.11
N LYS A 56 -4.11 -3.75 0.19
CA LYS A 56 -4.82 -4.35 1.32
C LYS A 56 -6.16 -3.65 1.59
N VAL A 57 -6.99 -4.33 2.37
CA VAL A 57 -8.29 -3.83 2.81
C VAL A 57 -8.18 -3.31 4.23
N GLY A 58 -8.86 -2.22 4.52
CA GLY A 58 -9.05 -1.71 5.86
C GLY A 58 -10.48 -1.30 6.16
N ILE A 59 -10.82 -1.24 7.44
CA ILE A 59 -12.16 -0.96 7.96
C ILE A 59 -12.13 0.39 8.68
N ALA A 60 -12.97 1.31 8.23
CA ALA A 60 -13.08 2.61 8.87
C ALA A 60 -13.89 2.48 10.15
N LYS A 61 -13.31 2.81 11.31
CA LYS A 61 -13.97 2.69 12.62
C LYS A 61 -15.30 3.46 12.68
N VAL A 62 -15.32 4.66 12.12
CA VAL A 62 -16.49 5.56 12.15
C VAL A 62 -17.68 5.04 11.34
N THR A 63 -17.44 4.34 10.23
CA THR A 63 -18.53 3.88 9.34
C THR A 63 -18.67 2.37 9.25
N GLY A 64 -17.74 1.59 9.81
CA GLY A 64 -17.64 0.13 9.64
C GLY A 64 -17.43 -0.32 8.19
N LYS A 65 -17.13 0.61 7.27
CA LYS A 65 -17.06 0.31 5.83
C LYS A 65 -15.66 -0.15 5.46
N ARG A 66 -15.61 -1.06 4.49
CA ARG A 66 -14.36 -1.56 3.90
C ARG A 66 -13.86 -0.58 2.84
N TYR A 67 -12.58 -0.26 2.90
CA TYR A 67 -11.83 0.52 1.93
C TYR A 67 -10.61 -0.30 1.52
N ARG A 68 -10.18 -0.17 0.27
CA ARG A 68 -8.94 -0.73 -0.23
C ARG A 68 -7.93 0.39 -0.43
N CYS A 69 -6.70 0.17 0.02
CA CYS A 69 -5.60 1.05 -0.31
C CYS A 69 -5.28 0.88 -1.79
N LYS A 70 -5.63 1.88 -2.60
CA LYS A 70 -5.46 1.89 -4.06
C LYS A 70 -4.59 3.09 -4.45
N GLN A 71 -3.88 2.96 -5.57
CA GLN A 71 -3.10 4.06 -6.10
C GLN A 71 -4.03 5.12 -6.72
N SER A 72 -3.87 6.36 -6.27
CA SER A 72 -4.52 7.56 -6.76
C SER A 72 -3.43 8.57 -7.10
N SER A 73 -2.88 8.46 -8.32
CA SER A 73 -1.66 9.12 -8.82
C SER A 73 -1.33 10.47 -8.16
N PRO A 74 -0.12 10.67 -7.59
CA PRO A 74 0.99 9.72 -7.39
C PRO A 74 0.92 8.96 -6.04
N ARG A 75 -0.21 9.03 -5.30
CA ARG A 75 -0.27 8.65 -3.88
C ARG A 75 -1.21 7.48 -3.65
N TRP A 76 -0.92 6.64 -2.66
CA TRP A 76 -1.82 5.55 -2.26
C TRP A 76 -2.80 6.03 -1.21
N ARG A 77 -4.09 5.73 -1.40
CA ARG A 77 -5.16 6.19 -0.50
C ARG A 77 -6.17 5.09 -0.22
N TRP A 78 -6.85 5.18 0.91
CA TRP A 78 -7.99 4.32 1.25
C TRP A 78 -9.23 4.72 0.44
N LEU A 79 -9.52 3.97 -0.62
CA LEU A 79 -10.65 4.22 -1.53
C LEU A 79 -11.64 3.05 -1.45
N ARG A 80 -12.91 3.29 -1.78
CA ARG A 80 -13.88 2.21 -1.86
C ARG A 80 -13.62 1.34 -3.10
#